data_AF-A0AAV4HSH8-F1
#
_entry.id   AF-A0AAV4HSH8-F1
#
_cell.length_a   1.000
_cell.length_b   1.000
_cell.length_c   1.000
_cell.angle_alpha   90.00
_cell.angle_beta   90.00
_cell.angle_gamma   90.00
#
_symmetry.space_group_name_H-M   'P 1'
#
loop_
_entity.id
_entity.type
_entity.pdbx_description
1 polymer ?
#
loop_
_entity_poly.entity_id
_entity_poly.type
_entity_poly.pdbx_seq_one_letter_code
_entity_poly.pdbx_strand_id
1 'polypeptide(L)'
;MSVIIGNKQSKFFTKRSVKIKNESLYKKCNENYLSLHILESRWRLLGHILRRDIEIPANKSMEAYFVRKDGKFLGRPIRTLPNVLNKDLSRLPTGELRLKTNEDLDHLRSNYCTRQTTVERAHHENPRSSRGVRVGGLGRGRR
;
A
#
# COMPACT_ATOMS: atom_id res chain seq x y z
N MET A 1 -6.35 30.28 -76.52
CA MET A 1 -5.69 30.58 -75.24
C MET A 1 -6.66 30.24 -74.12
N SER A 2 -6.35 29.26 -73.27
CA SER A 2 -7.00 29.10 -71.96
C SER A 2 -6.08 28.31 -71.03
N VAL A 3 -5.97 28.82 -69.81
CA VAL A 3 -4.89 28.63 -68.84
C VAL A 3 -5.08 27.35 -68.03
N ILE A 4 -4.03 26.52 -67.94
CA ILE A 4 -3.97 25.39 -67.02
C ILE A 4 -3.76 25.94 -65.60
N ILE A 5 -4.83 25.98 -64.79
CA ILE A 5 -4.70 26.28 -63.36
C ILE A 5 -4.21 25.00 -62.67
N GLY A 6 -2.90 24.95 -62.44
CA GLY A 6 -2.27 23.95 -61.60
C GLY A 6 -2.82 24.06 -60.18
N ASN A 7 -3.69 23.14 -59.79
CA ASN A 7 -4.17 23.07 -58.42
C ASN A 7 -3.08 22.42 -57.55
N LYS A 8 -2.29 23.28 -56.90
CA LYS A 8 -1.24 22.89 -55.96
C LYS A 8 -1.86 22.02 -54.87
N GLN A 9 -1.39 20.78 -54.81
CA GLN A 9 -1.60 19.84 -53.72
C GLN A 9 -1.35 20.53 -52.36
N SER A 10 -2.42 20.91 -51.66
CA SER A 10 -2.35 21.20 -50.23
C SER A 10 -2.23 19.86 -49.51
N LYS A 11 -0.99 19.38 -49.38
CA LYS A 11 -0.66 18.30 -48.45
C LYS A 11 -0.79 18.86 -47.05
N PHE A 12 -2.00 18.82 -46.49
CA PHE A 12 -2.19 18.89 -45.05
C PHE A 12 -1.32 17.80 -44.41
N PHE A 13 -0.18 18.22 -43.88
CA PHE A 13 0.70 17.38 -43.07
C PHE A 13 -0.08 16.98 -41.82
N THR A 14 -0.84 15.89 -41.92
CA THR A 14 -1.30 15.14 -40.75
C THR A 14 -0.06 14.49 -40.14
N LYS A 15 0.69 15.28 -39.36
CA LYS A 15 1.80 14.78 -38.54
C LYS A 15 1.20 13.84 -37.49
N ARG A 16 0.97 12.58 -37.88
CA ARG A 16 0.61 11.52 -36.94
C ARG A 16 1.74 11.45 -35.91
N SER A 17 1.39 11.63 -34.64
CA SER A 17 2.31 11.37 -33.53
C SER A 17 2.93 9.99 -33.72
N VAL A 18 4.26 9.91 -33.75
CA VAL A 18 4.96 8.63 -33.81
C VAL A 18 4.54 7.82 -32.58
N LYS A 19 4.03 6.60 -32.79
CA LYS A 19 3.67 5.71 -31.68
C LYS A 19 4.94 5.30 -30.95
N ILE A 20 5.12 5.77 -29.72
CA ILE A 20 6.21 5.36 -28.83
C ILE A 20 5.75 4.12 -28.07
N LYS A 21 6.62 3.10 -27.96
CA LYS A 21 6.36 1.93 -27.12
C LYS A 21 6.44 2.33 -25.64
N ASN A 22 5.62 1.75 -24.77
CA ASN A 22 5.63 2.10 -23.35
C ASN A 22 7.03 1.97 -22.74
N GLU A 23 7.76 0.89 -23.04
CA GLU A 23 9.13 0.70 -22.54
C GLU A 23 10.07 1.84 -22.93
N SER A 24 10.01 2.32 -24.18
CA SER A 24 10.86 3.42 -24.64
C SER A 24 10.42 4.76 -24.07
N LEU A 25 9.13 4.94 -23.78
CA LEU A 25 8.62 6.12 -23.07
C LEU A 25 9.18 6.19 -21.64
N TYR A 26 9.02 5.13 -20.85
CA TYR A 26 9.50 5.08 -19.47
C TYR A 26 11.02 5.21 -19.38
N LYS A 27 11.77 4.56 -20.27
CA LYS A 27 13.23 4.72 -20.37
C LYS A 27 13.63 6.16 -20.69
N LYS A 28 12.94 6.82 -21.63
CA LYS A 28 13.24 8.20 -22.02
C LYS A 28 12.93 9.20 -20.90
N CYS A 29 11.87 8.95 -20.14
CA CYS A 29 11.49 9.77 -18.99
C CYS A 29 12.28 9.43 -17.71
N ASN A 30 13.16 8.42 -17.75
CA ASN A 30 13.89 7.90 -16.59
C ASN A 30 12.95 7.58 -15.41
N GLU A 31 11.79 6.97 -15.70
CA GLU A 31 10.73 6.73 -14.72
C GLU A 31 10.33 5.26 -14.68
N ASN A 32 9.83 4.81 -13.53
CA ASN A 32 9.32 3.46 -13.36
C ASN A 32 7.96 3.29 -14.02
N TYR A 33 7.62 2.05 -14.38
CA TYR A 33 6.29 1.73 -14.89
C TYR A 33 5.21 2.15 -13.89
N LEU A 34 4.18 2.87 -14.35
CA LEU A 34 3.04 3.27 -13.53
C LEU A 34 2.38 2.08 -12.81
N SER A 35 2.41 0.89 -13.41
CA SER A 35 1.92 -0.34 -12.78
C SER A 35 2.64 -0.68 -11.48
N LEU A 36 3.93 -0.37 -11.35
CA LEU A 36 4.72 -0.58 -10.13
C LEU A 36 4.29 0.39 -9.03
N HIS A 37 4.11 1.67 -9.38
CA HIS A 37 3.60 2.69 -8.44
C HIS A 37 2.21 2.35 -7.91
N ILE A 38 1.32 1.87 -8.78
CA ILE A 38 -0.03 1.43 -8.41
C ILE A 38 0.04 0.17 -7.52
N LEU A 39 0.93 -0.77 -7.83
CA LEU A 39 1.13 -1.97 -7.03
C LEU A 39 1.59 -1.58 -5.62
N GLU A 40 2.65 -0.78 -5.50
CA GLU A 40 3.18 -0.33 -4.21
C GLU A 40 2.12 0.42 -3.39
N SER A 41 1.43 1.37 -4.01
CA SER A 41 0.38 2.15 -3.34
C SER A 41 -0.74 1.29 -2.78
N ARG A 42 -1.14 0.23 -3.50
CA ARG A 42 -2.17 -0.72 -3.06
C ARG A 42 -1.74 -1.49 -1.83
N TRP A 43 -0.50 -2.00 -1.82
CA TRP A 43 0.06 -2.72 -0.68
C TRP A 43 0.30 -1.81 0.52
N ARG A 44 0.71 -0.56 0.29
CA ARG A 44 0.83 0.46 1.34
C ARG A 44 -0.51 0.78 1.97
N LEU A 45 -1.58 0.91 1.17
CA LEU A 45 -2.94 1.10 1.67
C LEU A 45 -3.40 -0.09 2.52
N LEU A 46 -3.21 -1.32 2.04
CA LEU A 46 -3.54 -2.53 2.82
C LEU A 46 -2.79 -2.53 4.16
N GLY A 47 -1.47 -2.35 4.13
CA GLY A 47 -0.66 -2.32 5.35
C GLY A 47 -1.08 -1.20 6.30
N HIS A 48 -1.53 -0.05 5.78
CA HIS A 48 -2.07 1.03 6.60
C HIS A 48 -3.37 0.60 7.29
N ILE A 49 -4.32 0.01 6.56
CA ILE A 49 -5.58 -0.49 7.13
C ILE A 49 -5.30 -1.52 8.23
N LEU A 50 -4.42 -2.50 7.97
CA LEU A 50 -4.12 -3.58 8.91
C LEU A 50 -3.41 -3.13 10.20
N ARG A 51 -2.68 -2.00 10.18
CA ARG A 51 -1.99 -1.44 11.35
C ARG A 51 -2.87 -0.53 12.21
N ARG A 52 -4.04 -0.15 11.71
CA ARG A 52 -4.98 0.71 12.43
C ARG A 52 -5.94 -0.17 13.22
N ASP A 53 -6.64 0.46 14.17
CA ASP A 53 -7.66 -0.20 15.00
C ASP A 53 -8.66 -1.00 14.13
N ILE A 54 -9.04 -2.18 14.62
CA ILE A 54 -10.01 -3.07 13.99
C ILE A 54 -11.35 -2.35 13.84
N GLU A 55 -11.66 -1.43 14.75
CA GLU A 55 -12.94 -0.73 14.76
C GLU A 55 -13.12 0.32 13.64
N ILE A 56 -12.06 0.66 12.90
CA ILE A 56 -12.17 1.64 11.81
C ILE A 56 -13.07 1.11 10.69
N PRO A 57 -13.80 2.00 9.99
CA PRO A 57 -14.66 1.59 8.87
C PRO A 57 -13.94 0.79 7.79
N ALA A 58 -12.66 1.08 7.53
CA ALA A 58 -11.87 0.38 6.51
C ALA A 58 -11.58 -1.10 6.88
N ASN A 59 -11.26 -1.39 8.14
CA ASN A 59 -11.06 -2.77 8.61
C ASN A 59 -12.39 -3.53 8.57
N LYS A 60 -13.44 -2.96 9.15
CA LYS A 60 -14.80 -3.55 9.09
C LYS A 60 -15.25 -3.84 7.66
N SER A 61 -14.96 -2.94 6.73
CA SER A 61 -15.29 -3.13 5.31
C SER A 61 -14.49 -4.26 4.67
N MET A 62 -13.22 -4.44 5.04
CA MET A 62 -12.39 -5.55 4.57
C MET A 62 -12.87 -6.89 5.12
N GLU A 63 -13.25 -6.96 6.39
CA GLU A 63 -13.82 -8.18 7.00
C GLU A 63 -15.18 -8.53 6.40
N ALA A 64 -16.06 -7.52 6.29
CA ALA A 64 -17.37 -7.67 5.68
C ALA A 64 -17.29 -8.15 4.23
N TYR A 65 -16.22 -7.82 3.50
CA TYR A 65 -16.02 -8.30 2.15
C TYR A 65 -15.95 -9.84 2.07
N PHE A 66 -15.27 -10.48 3.03
CA PHE A 66 -15.13 -11.95 3.05
C PHE A 66 -16.32 -12.68 3.68
N VAL A 67 -17.10 -11.99 4.53
CA VAL A 67 -18.35 -12.52 5.11
C VAL A 67 -19.47 -12.58 4.07
N ARG A 68 -19.49 -11.66 3.11
CA ARG A 68 -20.51 -11.62 2.05
C ARG A 68 -20.29 -12.78 1.07
N LYS A 69 -21.00 -13.88 1.31
CA LYS A 69 -20.94 -15.07 0.45
C LYS A 69 -21.66 -14.87 -0.89
N ASP A 70 -22.76 -14.11 -0.90
CA ASP A 70 -23.64 -14.07 -2.06
C ASP A 70 -24.18 -12.65 -2.33
N GLY A 71 -23.60 -12.00 -3.32
CA GLY A 71 -24.08 -10.73 -3.85
C GLY A 71 -23.52 -10.54 -5.24
N LYS A 72 -24.32 -10.88 -6.26
CA LYS A 72 -23.97 -10.51 -7.64
C LYS A 72 -23.93 -8.99 -7.68
N PHE A 73 -22.74 -8.40 -7.80
CA PHE A 73 -22.63 -6.98 -8.11
C PHE A 73 -23.32 -6.76 -9.46
N LEU A 74 -24.42 -6.00 -9.46
CA LEU A 74 -25.13 -5.67 -10.69
C LEU A 74 -24.21 -4.77 -11.53
N GLY A 75 -23.70 -5.30 -12.63
CA GLY A 75 -22.85 -4.56 -13.58
C GLY A 75 -21.37 -5.00 -13.58
N ARG A 76 -20.48 -4.04 -13.88
CA ARG A 76 -19.03 -4.32 -14.00
C ARG A 76 -18.49 -4.85 -12.67
N PRO A 77 -17.71 -5.95 -12.66
CA PRO A 77 -17.09 -6.43 -11.44
C PRO A 77 -16.28 -5.31 -10.79
N ILE A 78 -16.65 -4.92 -9.57
CA ILE A 78 -15.91 -3.93 -8.82
C ILE A 78 -14.52 -4.54 -8.57
N ARG A 79 -13.47 -3.80 -8.96
CA ARG A 79 -12.08 -4.16 -8.61
C ARG A 79 -11.87 -3.87 -7.13
N THR A 80 -12.50 -4.67 -6.28
CA THR A 80 -12.37 -4.57 -4.83
C THR A 80 -10.92 -4.83 -4.44
N LEU A 81 -10.44 -4.06 -3.47
CA LEU A 81 -9.06 -4.12 -2.99
C LEU A 81 -8.61 -5.58 -2.70
N PRO A 82 -9.40 -6.43 -2.01
CA PRO A 82 -9.05 -7.85 -1.78
C PRO A 82 -8.83 -8.66 -3.06
N ASN A 83 -9.71 -8.53 -4.05
CA ASN A 83 -9.60 -9.28 -5.32
C ASN A 83 -8.34 -8.92 -6.09
N VAL A 84 -7.99 -7.63 -6.12
CA VAL A 84 -6.82 -7.18 -6.85
C VAL A 84 -5.54 -7.58 -6.12
N LEU A 85 -5.52 -7.48 -4.79
CA LEU A 85 -4.42 -7.96 -3.95
C LEU A 85 -4.20 -9.47 -4.10
N ASN A 86 -5.26 -10.28 -4.10
CA ASN A 86 -5.14 -11.72 -4.31
C ASN A 86 -4.56 -12.06 -5.71
N LYS A 87 -4.87 -11.25 -6.74
CA LYS A 87 -4.23 -11.38 -8.06
C LYS A 87 -2.75 -10.98 -8.04
N ASP A 88 -2.38 -9.98 -7.24
CA ASP A 88 -0.97 -9.62 -7.08
C ASP A 88 -0.20 -10.77 -6.41
N LEU A 89 -0.78 -11.36 -5.35
CA LEU A 89 -0.20 -12.51 -4.65
C LEU A 89 -0.02 -13.73 -5.55
N SER A 90 -0.98 -14.01 -6.45
CA SER A 90 -0.86 -15.14 -7.39
C SER A 90 0.31 -15.02 -8.39
N ARG A 91 0.91 -13.84 -8.51
CA ARG A 91 2.08 -13.61 -9.38
C ARG A 91 3.40 -13.88 -8.65
N LEU A 92 3.36 -14.04 -7.33
CA LEU A 92 4.54 -14.36 -6.54
C LEU A 92 4.84 -15.86 -6.67
N PRO A 93 6.11 -16.25 -6.81
CA PRO A 93 6.50 -17.66 -6.96
C PRO A 93 6.28 -18.49 -5.69
N THR A 94 6.16 -17.83 -4.54
CA THR A 94 6.13 -18.46 -3.22
C THR A 94 4.82 -19.17 -2.91
N GLY A 95 3.69 -18.82 -3.55
CA GLY A 95 2.41 -19.55 -3.44
C GLY A 95 1.72 -19.60 -2.06
N GLU A 96 2.45 -19.29 -0.99
CA GLU A 96 2.04 -19.36 0.42
C GLU A 96 1.07 -18.25 0.83
N LEU A 97 1.15 -17.09 0.18
CA LEU A 97 0.32 -15.93 0.53
C LEU A 97 -0.94 -15.89 -0.33
N ARG A 98 -2.10 -15.82 0.33
CA ARG A 98 -3.42 -15.70 -0.31
C ARG A 98 -4.26 -14.69 0.45
N LEU A 99 -5.27 -14.14 -0.22
CA LEU A 99 -6.23 -13.23 0.40
C LEU A 99 -7.63 -13.53 -0.11
N LYS A 100 -8.21 -14.62 0.40
CA LYS A 100 -9.53 -15.14 0.03
C LYS A 100 -10.51 -15.21 1.19
N THR A 101 -10.02 -15.35 2.42
CA THR A 101 -10.86 -15.48 3.60
C THR A 101 -10.47 -14.48 4.70
N ASN A 102 -11.26 -14.41 5.78
CA ASN A 102 -10.91 -13.58 6.93
C ASN A 102 -9.68 -14.14 7.67
N GLU A 103 -9.52 -15.45 7.70
CA GLU A 103 -8.35 -16.09 8.31
C GLU A 103 -7.07 -15.65 7.60
N ASP A 104 -7.09 -15.56 6.26
CA ASP A 104 -5.98 -15.01 5.48
C ASP A 104 -5.64 -13.55 5.88
N LEU A 105 -6.65 -12.74 6.18
CA LEU A 105 -6.49 -11.36 6.63
C LEU A 105 -5.83 -11.29 8.02
N ASP A 106 -6.22 -12.19 8.92
CA ASP A 106 -5.66 -12.28 10.27
C ASP A 106 -4.22 -12.82 10.27
N HIS A 107 -3.91 -13.78 9.38
CA HIS A 107 -2.53 -14.20 9.14
C HIS A 107 -1.64 -13.03 8.68
N LEU A 108 -2.15 -12.17 7.78
CA LEU A 108 -1.45 -10.95 7.40
C LEU A 108 -1.26 -10.01 8.60
N ARG A 109 -2.31 -9.77 9.41
CA ARG A 109 -2.21 -8.93 10.62
C ARG A 109 -1.13 -9.44 11.59
N SER A 110 -1.09 -10.74 11.86
CA SER A 110 -0.10 -11.36 12.73
C SER A 110 1.34 -11.12 12.25
N ASN A 111 1.56 -11.25 10.94
CA ASN A 111 2.88 -10.98 10.32
C ASN A 111 3.32 -9.52 10.46
N TYR A 112 2.39 -8.56 10.48
CA TYR A 112 2.70 -7.13 10.67
C TYR A 112 2.75 -6.70 12.15
N CYS A 113 2.02 -7.37 13.04
CA CYS A 113 2.00 -7.12 14.48
C CYS A 113 3.28 -7.61 15.18
N THR A 114 3.84 -8.74 14.72
CA THR A 114 5.10 -9.30 15.25
C THR A 114 6.30 -8.37 15.06
N ARG A 115 6.25 -7.46 14.07
CA ARG A 115 7.28 -6.43 13.85
C ARG A 115 7.13 -5.18 14.73
N GLN A 116 6.00 -4.98 15.40
CA GLN A 116 5.77 -3.82 16.29
C GLN A 116 6.03 -4.14 17.77
N THR A 117 5.74 -5.36 18.21
CA THR A 117 5.97 -5.77 19.61
C THR A 117 7.44 -5.77 20.04
N THR A 118 8.38 -5.88 19.10
CA THR A 118 9.82 -5.71 19.36
C THR A 118 10.24 -4.25 19.56
N VAL A 119 9.50 -3.29 19.01
CA VAL A 119 9.82 -1.85 19.13
C VAL A 119 9.17 -1.26 20.40
N GLU A 120 7.97 -1.72 20.78
CA GLU A 120 7.29 -1.23 21.99
C GLU A 120 7.80 -1.88 23.30
N ARG A 121 8.31 -3.12 23.28
CA ARG A 121 8.97 -3.72 24.46
C ARG A 121 10.28 -3.03 24.84
N ALA A 122 10.95 -2.39 23.90
CA ALA A 122 12.19 -1.65 24.18
C ALA A 122 11.96 -0.34 24.96
N HIS A 123 10.73 0.17 25.05
CA HIS A 123 10.40 1.39 25.77
C HIS A 123 9.73 1.20 27.14
N HIS A 124 9.38 -0.04 27.53
CA HIS A 124 8.72 -0.30 28.82
C HIS A 124 9.57 -1.02 29.87
N GLU A 125 10.75 -1.54 29.53
CA GLU A 125 11.68 -2.13 30.50
C GLU A 125 12.82 -1.17 30.84
N ASN A 126 12.55 -0.15 31.65
CA ASN A 126 13.60 0.53 32.39
C ASN A 126 13.19 0.75 33.86
N PRO A 127 13.32 -0.27 34.73
CA PRO A 127 13.24 -0.07 36.17
C PRO A 127 14.60 0.43 36.68
N ARG A 128 14.94 1.68 36.36
CA ARG A 128 16.06 2.39 37.00
C ARG A 128 15.58 3.72 37.58
N SER A 129 14.75 3.66 38.61
CA SER A 129 14.61 4.78 39.55
C SER A 129 14.14 4.33 40.93
N SER A 130 14.88 3.39 41.54
CA SER A 130 14.89 3.24 43.00
C SER A 130 16.19 3.86 43.52
N ARG A 131 16.22 5.21 43.61
CA ARG A 131 17.31 5.91 44.31
C ARG A 131 17.21 5.56 45.78
N GLY A 132 18.27 4.93 46.28
CA GLY A 132 18.43 4.56 47.67
C GLY A 132 18.23 5.73 48.63
N VAL A 133 17.45 5.45 49.66
CA VAL A 133 17.37 6.26 50.88
C VAL A 133 18.76 6.31 51.49
N ARG A 134 19.44 7.46 51.39
CA ARG A 134 20.63 7.74 52.20
C ARG A 134 20.17 8.07 53.61
N VAL A 135 20.39 7.14 54.54
CA VAL A 135 20.39 7.43 55.98
C VAL A 135 21.69 8.20 56.26
N GLY A 136 21.57 9.51 56.47
CA GLY A 136 22.69 10.40 56.72
C GLY A 136 22.56 11.15 58.04
N GLY A 137 23.29 10.67 59.04
CA GLY A 137 24.00 11.45 60.06
C GLY A 137 23.29 12.60 60.78
N LEU A 138 22.82 12.34 61.99
CA LEU A 138 22.57 13.36 63.01
C LEU A 138 23.91 13.90 63.54
N GLY A 139 24.27 15.12 63.15
CA GLY A 139 25.41 15.87 63.64
C GLY A 139 25.01 17.27 64.11
N ARG A 140 24.90 17.40 65.44
CA ARG A 140 25.05 18.57 66.34
C ARG A 140 24.94 20.01 65.79
N GLY A 141 24.12 20.83 66.47
CA GLY A 141 24.25 22.30 66.46
C GLY A 141 23.29 23.08 67.37
N ARG A 142 23.80 23.47 68.56
CA ARG A 142 23.52 24.67 69.38
C ARG A 142 22.10 24.98 69.90
N ARG A 143 21.96 24.99 71.22
CA ARG A 143 21.89 26.22 72.05
C ARG A 143 22.47 25.94 73.42
#